data_AF-A0A4Y7U485-F1
#
_entry.id   AF-A0A4Y7U485-F1
#
_cell.length_a   1.000
_cell.length_b   1.000
_cell.length_c   1.000
_cell.angle_alpha   90.00
_cell.angle_beta   90.00
_cell.angle_gamma   90.00
#
_symmetry.space_group_name_H-M   'P 1'
#
loop_
_entity.id
_entity.type
_entity.pdbx_description
1 polymer ?
#
loop_
_entity_poly.entity_id
_entity_poly.type
_entity_poly.pdbx_seq_one_letter_code
_entity_poly.pdbx_strand_id
1 'polypeptide(L)' 'MPEGPSVVILKEETQQFSGQKVISVSGNTAVDIQRIKGKTASFKTWGKHFLICFDDFTVKIHLLMFGTYRINERKE' A
#
# COMPACT_ATOMS: atom_id res chain seq x y z
N MET A 1 8.15 -0.03 -15.92
CA MET A 1 7.29 -1.23 -15.93
C MET A 1 7.46 -1.93 -14.58
N PRO A 2 6.64 -1.62 -13.57
CA PRO A 2 6.69 -2.34 -12.30
C PRO A 2 6.16 -3.75 -12.51
N GLU A 3 7.06 -4.69 -12.73
CA GLU A 3 6.75 -6.11 -12.89
C GLU A 3 6.59 -6.78 -11.51
N GLY A 4 6.26 -8.08 -11.48
CA GLY A 4 6.15 -8.89 -10.25
C GLY A 4 7.28 -8.66 -9.22
N PRO A 5 8.56 -8.56 -9.63
CA PRO A 5 9.66 -8.23 -8.72
C PRO A 5 9.49 -6.89 -8.00
N SER A 6 8.94 -5.86 -8.66
CA SER A 6 8.77 -4.52 -8.07
C SER A 6 7.72 -4.49 -6.95
N VAL A 7 6.64 -5.27 -7.05
CA VAL A 7 5.64 -5.33 -5.96
C VAL A 7 6.11 -6.18 -4.79
N VAL A 8 7.00 -7.16 -5.02
CA VAL A 8 7.65 -7.92 -3.95
C VAL A 8 8.62 -7.02 -3.17
N ILE A 9 9.42 -6.21 -3.85
CA ILE A 9 10.30 -5.21 -3.22
C ILE A 9 9.46 -4.22 -2.39
N LEU A 10 8.40 -3.66 -2.96
CA LEU A 10 7.47 -2.79 -2.22
C LEU A 10 6.93 -3.46 -0.94
N LYS A 11 6.60 -4.76 -0.99
CA LYS A 11 6.18 -5.52 0.19
C LYS A 11 7.29 -5.62 1.23
N GLU A 12 8.52 -5.89 0.82
CA GLU A 12 9.67 -5.95 1.73
C GLU A 12 9.96 -4.60 2.40
N GLU A 13 9.91 -3.51 1.63
CA GLU A 13 10.10 -2.15 2.15
C GLU A 13 8.99 -1.74 3.13
N THR A 14 7.76 -2.24 2.92
CA THR A 14 6.60 -1.95 3.79
C THR A 14 6.50 -2.85 5.03
N GLN A 15 7.17 -4.02 5.03
CA GLN A 15 7.97 -4.52 6.17
C GLN A 15 7.71 -3.90 7.54
N GLN A 16 8.43 -2.80 7.73
CA GLN A 16 8.55 -2.01 8.95
C GLN A 16 7.24 -1.45 9.51
N PHE A 17 6.18 -1.38 8.70
CA PHE A 17 4.87 -0.86 9.12
C PHE A 17 3.87 -1.96 9.46
N SER A 18 4.20 -3.23 9.26
CA SER A 18 3.29 -4.33 9.61
C SER A 18 2.99 -4.34 11.11
N GLY A 19 1.71 -4.43 11.48
CA GLY A 19 1.28 -4.35 12.88
C GLY A 19 1.16 -2.92 13.42
N GLN A 20 1.53 -1.90 12.63
CA GLN A 20 1.38 -0.49 13.02
C GLN A 20 0.01 0.07 12.65
N LYS A 21 -0.45 1.05 13.43
CA LYS A 21 -1.69 1.78 13.15
C LYS A 21 -1.47 2.89 12.13
N VAL A 22 -2.39 3.00 11.17
CA VAL A 22 -2.40 4.12 10.22
C VAL A 22 -2.89 5.40 10.92
N ILE A 23 -2.01 6.39 11.05
CA ILE A 23 -2.34 7.65 11.77
C ILE A 23 -2.94 8.72 10.86
N SER A 24 -2.65 8.69 9.57
CA SER A 24 -3.13 9.65 8.57
C SER A 24 -3.33 8.98 7.22
N VAL A 25 -4.25 9.51 6.44
CA VAL A 25 -4.54 9.06 5.07
C VAL A 25 -4.99 10.27 4.26
N SER A 26 -4.53 10.33 3.01
CA SER A 26 -4.92 11.36 2.05
C SER A 26 -4.80 10.81 0.63
N GLY A 27 -5.50 11.45 -0.32
CA GLY A 27 -5.54 11.04 -1.71
C GLY A 27 -6.78 11.57 -2.44
N ASN A 28 -6.82 11.38 -3.75
CA ASN A 28 -7.88 11.88 -4.64
C ASN A 28 -8.71 10.75 -5.27
N THR A 29 -8.71 9.56 -4.65
CA THR A 29 -9.47 8.40 -5.13
C THR A 29 -10.95 8.50 -4.76
N ALA A 30 -11.82 7.91 -5.59
CA ALA A 30 -13.24 7.75 -5.29
C ALA A 30 -13.54 6.68 -4.23
N VAL A 31 -12.54 5.84 -3.90
CA VAL A 31 -12.65 4.83 -2.85
C VAL A 31 -12.63 5.52 -1.48
N ASP A 32 -13.49 5.08 -0.56
CA ASP A 32 -13.44 5.51 0.83
C ASP A 32 -12.14 5.01 1.49
N ILE A 33 -11.10 5.83 1.42
CA ILE A 33 -9.83 5.58 2.09
C ILE A 33 -9.86 6.03 3.55
N GLN A 34 -10.80 6.90 3.95
CA GLN A 34 -10.83 7.45 5.31
C GLN A 34 -11.06 6.37 6.37
N ARG A 35 -11.79 5.29 6.02
CA ARG A 35 -11.94 4.11 6.88
C ARG A 35 -10.64 3.37 7.25
N ILE A 36 -9.53 3.65 6.57
CA ILE A 36 -8.21 3.10 6.86
C ILE A 36 -7.63 3.68 8.16
N LYS A 37 -7.96 4.94 8.48
CA LYS A 37 -7.37 5.62 9.64
C LYS A 37 -7.70 4.86 10.93
N GLY A 38 -6.67 4.66 11.76
CA GLY A 38 -6.75 3.94 13.04
C GLY A 38 -6.71 2.42 12.92
N LYS A 39 -6.68 1.86 11.71
CA LYS A 39 -6.57 0.41 11.47
C LYS A 39 -5.11 -0.04 11.46
N THR A 40 -4.90 -1.31 11.80
CA THR A 40 -3.59 -1.95 11.76
C THR A 40 -3.33 -2.55 10.39
N ALA A 41 -2.20 -2.22 9.77
CA ALA A 41 -1.87 -2.68 8.43
C ALA A 41 -1.00 -3.95 8.45
N SER A 42 -1.19 -4.80 7.46
CA SER A 42 -0.24 -5.85 7.05
C SER A 42 -0.15 -5.89 5.53
N PHE A 43 0.96 -6.41 4.98
CA PHE A 43 1.24 -6.27 3.55
C PHE A 43 1.42 -7.62 2.87
N LYS A 44 0.81 -7.78 1.70
CA LYS A 44 0.90 -8.99 0.86
C LYS A 44 1.02 -8.60 -0.61
N THR A 45 1.37 -9.58 -1.45
CA THR A 45 1.35 -9.44 -2.90
C THR A 45 0.56 -10.58 -3.53
N TRP A 46 -0.03 -10.32 -4.69
CA TRP A 46 -0.67 -11.33 -5.51
C TRP A 46 -0.49 -10.99 -7.00
N GLY A 47 0.40 -11.72 -7.68
CA GLY A 47 0.80 -11.40 -9.05
C GLY A 47 1.35 -9.98 -9.14
N LYS A 48 0.65 -9.12 -9.89
CA LYS A 48 0.99 -7.70 -10.10
C LYS A 48 0.31 -6.74 -9.11
N HIS A 49 -0.33 -7.26 -8.08
CA HIS A 49 -1.05 -6.48 -7.08
C HIS A 49 -0.28 -6.38 -5.77
N PHE A 50 -0.24 -5.18 -5.23
CA PHE A 50 0.16 -4.92 -3.86
C PHE A 50 -1.09 -4.81 -2.98
N LEU A 51 -1.08 -5.48 -1.83
CA LEU A 51 -2.24 -5.59 -0.95
C LEU A 51 -1.88 -5.01 0.42
N ILE A 52 -2.67 -4.03 0.86
CA ILE A 52 -2.66 -3.54 2.24
C ILE A 52 -3.88 -4.15 2.94
N CYS A 53 -3.62 -5.07 3.84
CA CYS A 53 -4.62 -5.88 4.52
C CYS A 53 -4.93 -5.28 5.90
N PHE A 54 -6.23 -5.05 6.15
CA PHE A 54 -6.81 -4.68 7.43
C PHE A 54 -7.79 -5.79 7.87
N ASP A 55 -8.22 -5.76 9.13
CA ASP A 55 -9.08 -6.83 9.68
C ASP A 55 -10.42 -6.98 8.93
N ASP A 56 -10.99 -5.88 8.45
CA ASP A 56 -12.32 -5.84 7.81
C ASP A 56 -12.30 -5.60 6.30
N PHE A 57 -11.14 -5.29 5.70
CA PHE A 57 -11.02 -5.07 4.26
C PHE A 57 -9.56 -5.11 3.79
N THR A 58 -9.37 -5.16 2.46
CA THR A 58 -8.04 -5.04 1.84
C THR A 58 -8.06 -3.96 0.77
N VAL A 59 -7.06 -3.10 0.79
CA VAL A 59 -6.80 -2.15 -0.29
C VAL A 59 -5.88 -2.83 -1.29
N LYS A 60 -6.39 -3.00 -2.51
CA LYS A 60 -5.65 -3.59 -3.63
C LYS A 60 -5.12 -2.48 -4.53
N ILE A 61 -3.81 -2.41 -4.69
CA ILE A 61 -3.12 -1.43 -5.53
C ILE A 61 -2.57 -2.13 -6.77
N HIS A 62 -2.83 -1.54 -7.93
CA HIS A 62 -2.24 -1.94 -9.21
C HIS A 62 -1.44 -0.77 -9.77
N LEU A 63 -0.12 -0.94 -9.91
CA LEU A 63 0.78 0.15 -10.31
C LEU A 63 0.74 0.47 -11.81
N LEU A 64 0.01 -0.30 -12.64
CA LEU A 64 -0.03 -0.09 -14.10
C LEU A 64 1.40 -0.04 -14.70
N MET A 65 1.60 0.66 -15.83
CA MET A 65 2.90 0.74 -16.50
C MET A 65 3.87 1.77 -15.88
N PHE A 66 3.33 2.87 -15.33
CA PHE A 66 4.08 4.05 -14.87
C PHE A 66 3.81 4.43 -13.40
N GLY A 67 3.11 3.58 -12.65
CA GLY A 67 2.90 3.81 -11.24
C GLY A 67 4.21 3.77 -10.48
N THR A 68 4.36 4.73 -9.57
CA THR A 68 5.50 4.87 -8.70
C THR A 68 5.01 4.88 -7.25
N TYR A 69 5.89 4.51 -6.33
CA TYR A 69 5.64 4.55 -4.90
C TYR A 69 6.84 5.21 -4.21
N ARG A 70 6.65 5.60 -2.95
CA ARG A 70 7.68 6.17 -2.08
C ARG A 70 7.49 5.61 -0.68
N ILE A 71 8.58 5.21 -0.03
CA ILE A 71 8.59 4.72 1.35
C ILE A 71 9.63 5.53 2.11
N ASN A 72 9.25 6.14 3.24
CA ASN A 72 10.12 7.03 4.01
C ASN A 72 10.68 8.23 3.23
N GLU A 73 9.99 8.66 2.16
CA GLU A 73 10.36 9.80 1.31
C GLU A 73 9.17 10.76 1.13
N ARG A 74 9.46 12.01 0.75
CA ARG A 74 8.45 13.01 0.40
C ARG A 74 8.42 13.21 -1.12
N LYS A 75 7.25 13.60 -1.62
CA LYS A 75 7.10 14.04 -3.01
C LYS A 75 7.51 15.52 -3.06
N GLU A 76 8.61 15.82 -3.73
CA GLU A 76 8.97 17.19 -4.14
C GLU A 76 7.98 17.73 -5.17
#